data_AF-A0A938GRD3-F1
#
_entry.id   AF-A0A938GRD3-F1
#
_cell.length_a   1.000
_cell.length_b   1.000
_cell.length_c   1.000
_cell.angle_alpha   90.00
_cell.angle_beta   90.00
_cell.angle_gamma   90.00
#
_symmetry.space_group_name_H-M   'P 1'
#
loop_
_entity.id
_entity.type
_entity.pdbx_description
1 polymer ?
#
loop_
_entity_poly.entity_id
_entity_poly.type
_entity_poly.pdbx_seq_one_letter_code
_entity_poly.pdbx_strand_id
1 'polypeptide(L)'
;MAQSPDEGFTGAVMGVLQPRWQIVPARWRQVLGAAGFEVAASRRSLAVKTGSWWRGRVVALLFTLAGLSIAAWLVGSTKLGTVAGTVEFSLWFSLWSFVGLLTLPTLSRRGVIEVDERAQIEGQTTEALRTTSHLLDELQDGEPRRPALGEIIFHPIPSLQNRLEDPRAQGRIGFWDAARTSVYLSLAGLSLLGRAVHCNCGRPSLWVFLPTD
;
A
#
# COMPACT_ATOMS: atom_id res chain seq x y z
N MET A 1 1.89 -14.44 13.24
CA MET A 1 1.53 -14.90 11.87
C MET A 1 0.02 -15.04 11.78
N ALA A 2 -0.58 -14.89 10.61
CA ALA A 2 -2.03 -14.98 10.44
C ALA A 2 -2.41 -15.95 9.30
N GLN A 3 -3.53 -16.66 9.47
CA GLN A 3 -4.14 -17.47 8.43
C GLN A 3 -5.18 -16.62 7.69
N SER A 4 -5.22 -16.74 6.37
CA SER A 4 -6.22 -16.13 5.51
C SER A 4 -6.50 -17.07 4.35
N PRO A 5 -7.77 -17.28 3.96
CA PRO A 5 -8.11 -18.02 2.75
C PRO A 5 -7.77 -17.23 1.47
N ASP A 6 -7.64 -15.91 1.59
CA ASP A 6 -7.29 -15.01 0.50
C ASP A 6 -5.78 -15.05 0.24
N GLU A 7 -5.37 -15.38 -0.99
CA GLU A 7 -3.97 -15.49 -1.39
C GLU A 7 -3.22 -14.17 -1.49
N GLY A 8 -3.94 -13.08 -1.81
CA GLY A 8 -3.41 -11.72 -1.85
C GLY A 8 -3.25 -11.12 -0.45
N PHE A 9 -3.64 -11.84 0.61
CA PHE A 9 -3.39 -11.40 1.97
C PHE A 9 -1.89 -11.43 2.27
N THR A 10 -1.35 -10.24 2.47
CA THR A 10 0.08 -10.07 2.81
C THR A 10 0.29 -9.71 4.28
N GLY A 11 -0.76 -9.48 5.06
CA GLY A 11 -0.64 -8.92 6.41
C GLY A 11 -0.20 -7.45 6.37
N ALA A 12 0.45 -6.95 7.43
CA ALA A 12 0.87 -5.56 7.54
C ALA A 12 1.84 -5.35 8.72
N VAL A 13 2.47 -4.18 8.75
CA VAL A 13 3.06 -3.60 9.97
C VAL A 13 2.01 -2.73 10.65
N MET A 14 1.51 -3.19 11.81
CA MET A 14 0.44 -2.58 12.57
C MET A 14 0.97 -1.59 13.60
N GLY A 15 0.35 -0.42 13.68
CA GLY A 15 0.71 0.66 14.59
C GLY A 15 0.00 1.95 14.23
N VAL A 16 -0.29 2.80 15.23
CA VAL A 16 -0.91 4.12 15.01
C VAL A 16 0.15 5.21 14.98
N LEU A 17 0.85 5.42 16.10
CA LEU A 17 1.95 6.38 16.22
C LEU A 17 3.33 5.74 16.06
N GLN A 18 3.41 4.43 16.30
CA GLN A 18 4.64 3.64 16.24
C GLN A 18 4.31 2.21 15.81
N PRO A 19 5.22 1.53 15.09
CA PRO A 19 5.02 0.15 14.70
C PRO A 19 5.05 -0.74 15.94
N ARG A 20 4.04 -1.60 16.10
CA ARG A 20 3.87 -2.47 17.27
C ARG A 20 3.92 -3.96 16.94
N TRP A 21 3.30 -4.34 15.82
CA TRP A 21 3.19 -5.74 15.43
C TRP A 21 3.47 -5.89 13.94
N GLN A 22 4.17 -6.95 13.57
CA GLN A 22 4.31 -7.37 12.19
C GLN A 22 3.46 -8.62 11.98
N ILE A 23 2.41 -8.49 11.18
CA ILE A 23 1.56 -9.62 10.78
C ILE A 23 2.08 -10.12 9.45
N VAL A 24 2.48 -11.39 9.42
CA VAL A 24 2.95 -12.09 8.21
C VAL A 24 2.04 -13.30 7.93
N PRO A 25 1.69 -13.59 6.67
CA PRO A 25 0.85 -14.73 6.32
C PRO A 25 1.52 -16.06 6.65
N ALA A 26 0.74 -16.99 7.20
CA ALA A 26 1.22 -18.35 7.48
C ALA A 26 1.65 -19.08 6.20
N ARG A 27 0.91 -18.89 5.10
CA ARG A 27 1.16 -19.50 3.79
C ARG A 27 2.54 -19.14 3.20
N TRP A 28 3.08 -17.97 3.53
CA TRP A 28 4.39 -17.54 3.04
C TRP A 28 5.52 -18.48 3.46
N ARG A 29 5.45 -19.15 4.62
CA ARG A 29 6.47 -20.15 5.00
C ARG A 29 6.55 -21.32 4.02
N GLN A 30 5.40 -21.72 3.46
CA GLN A 30 5.32 -22.83 2.51
C GLN A 30 5.72 -22.39 1.11
N VAL A 31 5.23 -21.23 0.65
CA VAL A 31 5.43 -20.75 -0.72
C VAL A 31 6.83 -20.16 -0.93
N LEU A 32 7.34 -19.37 0.03
CA LEU A 32 8.63 -18.68 -0.10
C LEU A 32 9.82 -19.52 0.37
N GLY A 33 9.56 -20.62 1.07
CA GLY A 33 10.58 -21.35 1.84
C GLY A 33 11.17 -20.51 2.98
N ALA A 34 12.13 -21.07 3.71
CA ALA A 34 12.74 -20.40 4.86
C ALA A 34 13.49 -19.11 4.45
N ALA A 35 14.31 -19.17 3.40
CA ALA A 35 15.09 -18.03 2.95
C ALA A 35 14.22 -16.87 2.42
N GLY A 36 13.23 -17.17 1.57
CA GLY A 36 12.34 -16.13 1.03
C GLY A 36 11.41 -15.54 2.10
N PHE A 37 10.98 -16.35 3.07
CA PHE A 37 10.21 -15.86 4.22
C PHE A 37 11.02 -14.86 5.06
N GLU A 38 12.29 -15.16 5.36
CA GLU A 38 13.19 -14.25 6.08
C GLU A 38 13.43 -12.96 5.28
N VAL A 39 13.63 -13.05 3.96
CA VAL A 39 13.75 -11.87 3.09
C VAL A 39 12.50 -10.99 3.20
N ALA A 40 11.32 -11.56 3.03
CA ALA A 40 10.06 -10.81 3.09
C ALA A 40 9.82 -10.19 4.49
N ALA A 41 10.11 -10.93 5.56
CA ALA A 41 9.97 -10.44 6.92
C ALA A 41 10.97 -9.32 7.25
N SER A 42 12.23 -9.47 6.81
CA SER A 42 13.29 -8.47 6.98
C SER A 42 12.97 -7.19 6.23
N ARG A 43 12.45 -7.26 5.00
CA ARG A 43 12.08 -6.06 4.22
C ARG A 43 11.07 -5.16 4.93
N ARG A 44 10.09 -5.74 5.64
CA ARG A 44 9.16 -4.96 6.48
C ARG A 44 9.84 -4.29 7.66
N SER A 45 10.76 -5.00 8.31
CA SER A 45 11.58 -4.42 9.38
C SER A 45 12.45 -3.28 8.85
N LEU A 46 12.95 -3.39 7.62
CA LEU A 46 13.68 -2.32 6.95
C LEU A 46 12.79 -1.14 6.60
N ALA A 47 11.54 -1.35 6.15
CA ALA A 47 10.59 -0.28 5.90
C ALA A 47 10.36 0.59 7.16
N VAL A 48 10.35 -0.04 8.33
CA VAL A 48 10.33 0.65 9.62
C VAL A 48 11.65 1.35 9.91
N LYS A 49 12.78 0.64 9.81
CA LYS A 49 14.13 1.14 10.15
C LYS A 49 14.57 2.33 9.28
N THR A 50 14.19 2.37 8.00
CA THR A 50 14.47 3.51 7.10
C THR A 50 13.55 4.71 7.33
N GLY A 51 12.52 4.56 8.16
CA GLY A 51 11.49 5.56 8.37
C GLY A 51 10.46 5.66 7.23
N SER A 52 10.60 4.83 6.17
CA SER A 52 9.69 4.83 5.02
C SER A 52 8.25 4.52 5.42
N TRP A 53 8.07 3.59 6.37
CA TRP A 53 6.77 3.26 6.97
C TRP A 53 6.11 4.48 7.60
N TRP A 54 6.84 5.22 8.45
CA TRP A 54 6.31 6.38 9.15
C TRP A 54 5.95 7.51 8.17
N ARG A 55 6.84 7.81 7.22
CA ARG A 55 6.58 8.78 6.15
C ARG A 55 5.31 8.41 5.37
N GLY A 56 5.13 7.14 5.04
CA GLY A 56 3.93 6.63 4.38
C GLY A 56 2.65 6.88 5.19
N ARG A 57 2.65 6.60 6.50
CA ARG A 57 1.51 6.89 7.39
C ARG A 57 1.19 8.38 7.45
N VAL A 58 2.20 9.23 7.60
CA VAL A 58 2.04 10.69 7.67
C VAL A 58 1.44 11.22 6.39
N VAL A 59 1.95 10.81 5.22
CA VAL A 59 1.38 11.23 3.93
C VAL A 59 -0.06 10.79 3.78
N ALA A 60 -0.37 9.53 4.11
CA ALA A 60 -1.74 9.03 4.04
C ALA A 60 -2.69 9.81 4.96
N LEU A 61 -2.27 10.08 6.20
CA LEU A 61 -3.06 10.84 7.17
C LEU A 61 -3.29 12.28 6.70
N LEU A 62 -2.24 12.99 6.27
CA LEU A 62 -2.36 14.36 5.76
C LEU A 62 -3.24 14.41 4.51
N PHE A 63 -3.11 13.44 3.60
CA PHE A 63 -3.95 13.34 2.41
C PHE A 63 -5.43 13.12 2.77
N THR A 64 -5.71 12.24 3.72
CA THR A 64 -7.08 12.01 4.22
C THR A 64 -7.64 13.27 4.89
N LEU A 65 -6.90 13.92 5.79
CA LEU A 65 -7.34 15.12 6.48
C LEU A 65 -7.61 16.29 5.52
N ALA A 66 -6.75 16.46 4.51
CA ALA A 66 -6.98 17.43 3.44
C ALA A 66 -8.28 17.12 2.69
N GLY A 67 -8.50 15.86 2.31
CA GLY A 67 -9.74 15.42 1.67
C GLY A 67 -10.99 15.68 2.48
N LEU A 68 -10.96 15.35 3.78
CA LEU A 68 -12.08 15.60 4.70
C LEU A 68 -12.37 17.11 4.79
N SER A 69 -11.33 17.93 4.87
CA SER A 69 -11.46 19.38 4.97
C SER A 69 -12.04 19.98 3.68
N ILE A 70 -11.54 19.55 2.51
CA ILE A 70 -12.03 20.00 1.20
C ILE A 70 -13.48 19.58 0.99
N ALA A 71 -13.81 18.31 1.28
CA ALA A 71 -15.18 17.82 1.13
C ALA A 71 -16.16 18.54 2.07
N ALA A 72 -15.77 18.78 3.33
CA ALA A 72 -16.60 19.52 4.28
C ALA A 72 -16.81 20.98 3.84
N TRP A 73 -15.75 21.62 3.31
CA TRP A 73 -15.82 22.97 2.77
C TRP A 73 -16.75 23.06 1.56
N LEU A 74 -16.69 22.10 0.63
CA LEU A 74 -17.54 22.05 -0.56
C LEU A 74 -19.02 21.83 -0.23
N VAL A 75 -19.33 21.00 0.78
CA VAL A 75 -20.72 20.78 1.25
C VAL A 75 -21.29 22.03 1.91
N GLY A 76 -20.44 22.79 2.61
CA GLY A 76 -20.83 24.01 3.31
C GLY A 76 -21.48 23.76 4.67
N SER A 77 -21.30 24.72 5.59
CA SER A 77 -21.70 24.60 7.00
C SER A 77 -23.20 24.41 7.23
N THR A 78 -24.04 24.88 6.30
CA THR A 78 -25.51 24.79 6.42
C THR A 78 -26.05 23.39 6.14
N LYS A 79 -25.31 22.57 5.38
CA LYS A 79 -25.71 21.20 5.04
C LYS A 79 -25.01 20.14 5.89
N LEU A 80 -23.89 20.47 6.54
CA LEU A 80 -23.19 19.53 7.42
C LEU A 80 -24.11 19.05 8.54
N GLY A 81 -24.10 17.74 8.80
CA GLY A 81 -24.98 17.09 9.78
C GLY A 81 -26.37 16.72 9.26
N THR A 82 -26.71 17.08 8.02
CA THR A 82 -27.94 16.60 7.36
C THR A 82 -27.67 15.33 6.55
N VAL A 83 -28.71 14.52 6.31
CA VAL A 83 -28.59 13.32 5.46
C VAL A 83 -28.08 13.68 4.06
N ALA A 84 -28.63 14.73 3.45
CA ALA A 84 -28.22 15.20 2.12
C ALA A 84 -26.74 15.63 2.13
N GLY A 85 -26.31 16.40 3.15
CA GLY A 85 -24.92 16.81 3.29
C GLY A 85 -23.96 15.66 3.53
N THR A 86 -24.36 14.61 4.27
CA THR A 86 -23.55 13.40 4.46
C THR A 86 -23.34 12.65 3.14
N VAL A 87 -24.38 12.53 2.30
CA VAL A 87 -24.26 11.92 0.97
C VAL A 87 -23.35 12.76 0.07
N GLU A 88 -23.58 14.08 0.01
CA GLU A 88 -22.77 15.00 -0.79
C GLU A 88 -21.29 14.99 -0.35
N PHE A 89 -21.03 14.93 0.95
CA PHE A 89 -19.70 14.79 1.54
C PHE A 89 -19.01 13.50 1.09
N SER A 90 -19.71 12.35 1.18
CA SER A 90 -19.20 11.04 0.77
C SER A 90 -18.82 11.03 -0.72
N LEU A 91 -19.61 11.70 -1.58
CA LEU A 91 -19.33 11.81 -3.01
C LEU A 91 -18.08 12.67 -3.27
N TRP A 92 -17.98 13.86 -2.67
CA TRP A 92 -16.80 14.71 -2.81
C TRP A 92 -15.54 14.04 -2.28
N PHE A 93 -15.64 13.40 -1.12
CA PHE A 93 -14.52 12.70 -0.54
C PHE A 93 -14.13 11.44 -1.35
N SER A 94 -15.08 10.80 -2.03
CA SER A 94 -14.79 9.70 -2.96
C SER A 94 -14.03 10.19 -4.20
N LEU A 95 -14.38 11.36 -4.75
CA LEU A 95 -13.62 11.99 -5.83
C LEU A 95 -12.18 12.33 -5.37
N TRP A 96 -12.02 12.86 -4.16
CA TRP A 96 -10.70 13.10 -3.58
C TRP A 96 -9.91 11.80 -3.38
N SER A 97 -10.56 10.74 -2.88
CA SER A 97 -9.94 9.43 -2.70
C SER A 97 -9.49 8.84 -4.04
N PHE A 98 -10.23 9.09 -5.12
CA PHE A 98 -9.82 8.72 -6.48
C PHE A 98 -8.56 9.46 -6.93
N VAL A 99 -8.42 10.76 -6.65
CA VAL A 99 -7.14 11.48 -6.86
C VAL A 99 -5.99 10.81 -6.10
N GLY A 100 -6.26 10.31 -4.89
CA GLY A 100 -5.31 9.54 -4.09
C GLY A 100 -4.84 8.27 -4.80
N LEU A 101 -5.76 7.53 -5.44
CA LEU A 101 -5.41 6.37 -6.26
C LEU A 101 -4.48 6.72 -7.41
N LEU A 102 -4.60 7.90 -8.02
CA LEU A 102 -3.77 8.29 -9.16
C LEU A 102 -2.37 8.77 -8.75
N THR A 103 -2.22 9.29 -7.52
CA THR A 103 -1.03 10.05 -7.12
C THR A 103 -0.15 9.34 -6.09
N LEU A 104 -0.77 8.72 -5.08
CA LEU A 104 -0.06 8.08 -3.97
C LEU A 104 0.69 6.78 -4.34
N PRO A 105 0.29 5.99 -5.36
CA PRO A 105 1.08 4.84 -5.80
C PRO A 105 2.52 5.20 -6.10
N THR A 106 2.78 6.34 -6.73
CA THR A 106 4.15 6.80 -7.04
C THR A 106 5.02 6.94 -5.78
N LEU A 107 4.47 7.46 -4.68
CA LEU A 107 5.18 7.59 -3.42
C LEU A 107 5.38 6.22 -2.74
N SER A 108 4.41 5.33 -2.89
CA SER A 108 4.46 3.96 -2.34
C SER A 108 5.52 3.12 -3.06
N ARG A 109 5.61 3.23 -4.40
CA ARG A 109 6.62 2.54 -5.20
C ARG A 109 8.04 2.96 -4.83
N ARG A 110 8.27 4.25 -4.58
CA ARG A 110 9.55 4.74 -4.00
C ARG A 110 9.88 4.09 -2.66
N GLY A 111 8.86 3.88 -1.82
CA GLY A 111 8.99 3.17 -0.53
C GLY A 111 9.50 1.74 -0.70
N VAL A 112 8.94 1.03 -1.66
CA VAL A 112 9.39 -0.31 -2.02
C VAL A 112 10.85 -0.32 -2.48
N ILE A 113 11.21 0.57 -3.41
CA ILE A 113 12.58 0.64 -3.95
C ILE A 113 13.59 0.95 -2.84
N GLU A 114 13.30 1.92 -1.98
CA GLU A 114 14.18 2.28 -0.87
C GLU A 114 14.44 1.08 0.07
N VAL A 115 13.40 0.28 0.32
CA VAL A 115 13.51 -0.94 1.12
C VAL A 115 14.37 -2.00 0.42
N ASP A 116 14.20 -2.18 -0.89
CA ASP A 116 14.97 -3.14 -1.68
C ASP A 116 16.46 -2.73 -1.75
N GLU A 117 16.76 -1.45 -1.95
CA GLU A 117 18.13 -0.92 -1.90
C GLU A 117 18.75 -1.12 -0.50
N ARG A 118 17.99 -0.86 0.57
CA ARG A 118 18.48 -1.07 1.94
C ARG A 118 18.74 -2.55 2.22
N ALA A 119 17.89 -3.45 1.74
CA ALA A 119 18.07 -4.89 1.88
C ALA A 119 19.37 -5.37 1.23
N GLN A 120 19.69 -4.87 0.03
CA GLN A 120 20.96 -5.18 -0.64
C GLN A 120 22.17 -4.68 0.14
N ILE A 121 22.10 -3.45 0.68
CA ILE A 121 23.17 -2.88 1.53
C ILE A 121 23.38 -3.71 2.80
N GLU A 122 22.31 -4.26 3.39
CA GLU A 122 22.38 -5.13 4.57
C GLU A 122 22.74 -6.60 4.22
N GLY A 123 23.13 -6.87 2.98
CA GLY A 123 23.71 -8.15 2.56
C GLY A 123 22.74 -9.15 1.94
N GLN A 124 21.48 -8.78 1.69
CA GLN A 124 20.57 -9.64 0.92
C GLN A 124 20.99 -9.69 -0.55
N THR A 125 21.11 -10.89 -1.11
CA THR A 125 21.51 -11.04 -2.51
C THR A 125 20.39 -10.57 -3.45
N THR A 126 20.79 -9.97 -4.57
CA THR A 126 19.85 -9.56 -5.63
C THR A 126 18.99 -10.72 -6.12
N GLU A 127 19.56 -11.92 -6.17
CA GLU A 127 18.84 -13.14 -6.54
C GLU A 127 17.77 -13.52 -5.50
N ALA A 128 18.09 -13.49 -4.20
CA ALA A 128 17.11 -13.78 -3.15
C ALA A 128 15.95 -12.77 -3.17
N LEU A 129 16.25 -11.49 -3.36
CA LEU A 129 15.23 -10.44 -3.51
C LEU A 129 14.36 -10.64 -4.75
N ARG A 130 14.97 -10.98 -5.89
CA ARG A 130 14.27 -11.26 -7.14
C ARG A 130 13.34 -12.46 -6.99
N THR A 131 13.85 -13.59 -6.54
CA THR A 131 13.08 -14.84 -6.37
C THR A 131 11.93 -14.63 -5.39
N THR A 132 12.19 -13.98 -4.26
CA THR A 132 11.13 -13.67 -3.28
C THR A 132 10.07 -12.75 -3.86
N SER A 133 10.48 -11.69 -4.58
CA SER A 133 9.54 -10.75 -5.21
C SER A 133 8.70 -11.39 -6.31
N HIS A 134 9.28 -12.32 -7.07
CA HIS A 134 8.54 -13.09 -8.08
C HIS A 134 7.46 -13.97 -7.45
N LEU A 135 7.81 -14.73 -6.40
CA LEU A 135 6.85 -15.58 -5.69
C LEU A 135 5.74 -14.77 -5.01
N LEU A 136 6.06 -13.54 -4.54
CA LEU A 136 5.07 -12.63 -3.99
C LEU A 136 4.15 -12.04 -5.08
N ASP A 137 4.68 -11.73 -6.26
CA ASP A 137 3.90 -11.25 -7.40
C ASP A 137 2.90 -12.31 -7.89
N GLU A 138 3.31 -13.59 -7.97
CA GLU A 138 2.44 -14.72 -8.31
C GLU A 138 1.26 -14.90 -7.32
N LEU A 139 1.43 -14.51 -6.06
CA LEU A 139 0.37 -14.56 -5.05
C LEU A 139 -0.59 -13.35 -5.10
N GLN A 140 -0.25 -12.31 -5.87
CA GLN A 140 -1.03 -11.08 -5.96
C GLN A 140 -1.69 -10.97 -7.34
N ASP A 141 -1.05 -10.29 -8.28
CA ASP A 141 -1.62 -10.01 -9.59
C ASP A 141 -1.02 -10.93 -10.68
N GLY A 142 0.14 -11.54 -10.42
CA GLY A 142 0.85 -12.40 -11.39
C GLY A 142 1.28 -11.67 -12.67
N GLU A 143 1.58 -10.38 -12.56
CA GLU A 143 1.91 -9.50 -13.69
C GLU A 143 3.36 -8.98 -13.59
N PRO A 144 4.36 -9.81 -13.94
CA PRO A 144 5.76 -9.44 -13.78
C PRO A 144 6.19 -8.28 -14.71
N ARG A 145 5.44 -8.04 -15.79
CA ARG A 145 5.61 -6.92 -16.72
C ARG A 145 4.31 -6.14 -16.87
N ARG A 146 4.39 -4.82 -16.80
CA ARG A 146 3.23 -3.93 -16.90
C ARG A 146 3.51 -2.76 -17.84
N PRO A 147 2.51 -2.32 -18.63
CA PRO A 147 2.61 -1.05 -19.35
C PRO A 147 2.80 0.11 -18.36
N ALA A 148 3.74 1.02 -18.66
CA ALA A 148 4.14 2.08 -17.74
C ALA A 148 2.95 2.93 -17.22
N LEU A 149 1.99 3.27 -18.07
CA LEU A 149 0.80 4.04 -17.68
C LEU A 149 -0.11 3.27 -16.71
N GLY A 150 -0.32 1.97 -16.94
CA GLY A 150 -1.13 1.13 -16.06
C GLY A 150 -0.50 0.93 -14.69
N GLU A 151 0.83 0.81 -14.63
CA GLU A 151 1.55 0.75 -13.36
C GLU A 151 1.46 2.06 -12.58
N ILE A 152 1.65 3.20 -13.27
CA ILE A 152 1.58 4.53 -12.64
C ILE A 152 0.24 4.74 -11.96
N ILE A 153 -0.85 4.41 -12.67
CA ILE A 153 -2.22 4.73 -12.28
C ILE A 153 -2.79 3.73 -11.27
N PHE A 154 -2.52 2.43 -11.43
CA PHE A 154 -3.26 1.39 -10.69
C PHE A 154 -2.43 0.61 -9.68
N HIS A 155 -1.09 0.68 -9.73
CA HIS A 155 -0.24 -0.25 -8.98
C HIS A 155 0.67 0.48 -7.97
N PRO A 156 0.42 0.30 -6.65
CA PRO A 156 1.24 0.92 -5.61
C PRO A 156 2.55 0.16 -5.31
N ILE A 157 2.70 -1.06 -5.86
CA ILE A 157 3.95 -1.82 -5.87
C ILE A 157 4.50 -1.76 -7.30
N PRO A 158 5.80 -1.47 -7.48
CA PRO A 158 6.42 -1.52 -8.80
C PRO A 158 6.42 -2.93 -9.36
N SER A 159 6.31 -3.07 -10.69
CA SER A 159 6.46 -4.37 -11.34
C SER A 159 7.83 -4.99 -11.06
N LEU A 160 7.93 -6.32 -11.18
CA LEU A 160 9.20 -7.02 -10.99
C LEU A 160 10.29 -6.49 -11.92
N GLN A 161 9.93 -6.16 -13.17
CA GLN A 161 10.84 -5.52 -14.12
C GLN A 161 11.39 -4.19 -13.59
N ASN A 162 10.52 -3.27 -13.17
CA ASN A 162 10.91 -1.94 -12.69
C ASN A 162 11.71 -1.99 -11.38
N ARG A 163 11.48 -3.01 -10.53
CA ARG A 163 12.31 -3.25 -9.33
C ARG A 163 13.74 -3.63 -9.65
N LEU A 164 13.99 -4.27 -10.81
CA LEU A 164 15.28 -4.89 -11.13
C LEU A 164 16.11 -4.09 -12.13
N GLU A 165 15.48 -3.43 -13.10
CA GLU A 165 16.18 -2.80 -14.22
C GLU A 165 16.60 -1.36 -13.94
N ASP A 166 15.76 -0.55 -13.28
CA ASP A 166 16.12 0.83 -12.90
C ASP A 166 15.44 1.26 -11.59
N PRO A 167 15.96 0.81 -10.44
CA PRO A 167 15.41 1.16 -9.13
C PRO A 167 15.44 2.68 -8.90
N ARG A 168 16.50 3.36 -9.35
CA ARG A 168 16.80 4.75 -8.98
C ARG A 168 16.03 5.79 -9.78
N ALA A 169 15.51 5.47 -10.96
CA ALA A 169 14.62 6.35 -11.71
C ALA A 169 13.38 6.79 -10.91
N GLN A 170 12.97 6.01 -9.92
CA GLN A 170 11.78 6.32 -9.13
C GLN A 170 12.03 7.34 -8.02
N GLY A 171 13.28 7.56 -7.59
CA GLY A 171 13.66 8.51 -6.52
C GLY A 171 14.08 7.81 -5.22
N ARG A 172 14.88 8.51 -4.39
CA ARG A 172 15.58 7.93 -3.22
C ARG A 172 14.79 7.89 -1.92
N ILE A 173 13.79 8.76 -1.77
CA ILE A 173 13.01 8.87 -0.54
C ILE A 173 11.64 8.26 -0.78
N GLY A 174 11.36 7.19 -0.05
CA GLY A 174 10.14 6.43 -0.17
C GLY A 174 9.14 6.67 0.96
N PHE A 175 7.88 6.34 0.65
CA PHE A 175 6.72 6.48 1.53
C PHE A 175 5.95 5.17 1.55
N TRP A 176 6.56 4.13 2.13
CA TRP A 176 6.07 2.77 2.06
C TRP A 176 4.57 2.67 2.43
N ASP A 177 3.81 2.08 1.51
CA ASP A 177 2.40 1.73 1.70
C ASP A 177 1.44 2.93 1.92
N ALA A 178 1.84 4.15 1.52
CA ALA A 178 1.02 5.37 1.64
C ALA A 178 -0.34 5.25 0.91
N ALA A 179 -0.34 4.74 -0.31
CA ALA A 179 -1.55 4.62 -1.13
C ALA A 179 -2.59 3.70 -0.48
N ARG A 180 -2.16 2.56 0.02
CA ARG A 180 -3.05 1.56 0.63
C ARG A 180 -3.54 2.03 2.00
N THR A 181 -2.68 2.70 2.76
CA THR A 181 -3.11 3.34 4.00
C THR A 181 -4.20 4.37 3.77
N SER A 182 -4.08 5.21 2.73
CA SER A 182 -5.11 6.21 2.44
C SER A 182 -6.42 5.55 2.02
N VAL A 183 -6.35 4.43 1.29
CA VAL A 183 -7.53 3.61 0.94
C VAL A 183 -8.22 3.09 2.19
N TYR A 184 -7.48 2.53 3.16
CA TYR A 184 -8.05 2.12 4.44
C TYR A 184 -8.67 3.30 5.21
N LEU A 185 -7.95 4.42 5.31
CA LEU A 185 -8.41 5.63 5.99
C LEU A 185 -9.60 6.32 5.29
N SER A 186 -9.84 6.02 4.01
CA SER A 186 -10.95 6.60 3.25
C SER A 186 -12.34 6.27 3.82
N LEU A 187 -12.43 5.24 4.67
CA LEU A 187 -13.62 4.93 5.47
C LEU A 187 -14.06 6.12 6.34
N ALA A 188 -13.11 6.93 6.83
CA ALA A 188 -13.42 8.11 7.64
C ALA A 188 -14.25 9.15 6.88
N GLY A 189 -14.09 9.22 5.56
CA GLY A 189 -14.87 10.09 4.70
C GLY A 189 -16.07 9.39 4.05
N LEU A 190 -16.46 8.21 4.55
CA LEU A 190 -17.52 7.38 4.00
C LEU A 190 -17.32 7.05 2.52
N SER A 191 -16.07 6.98 2.06
CA SER A 191 -15.81 6.63 0.68
C SER A 191 -16.16 5.17 0.42
N LEU A 192 -16.82 4.92 -0.71
CA LEU A 192 -17.10 3.57 -1.20
C LEU A 192 -15.89 2.94 -1.90
N LEU A 193 -14.89 3.76 -2.21
CA LEU A 193 -13.86 3.44 -3.17
C LEU A 193 -12.94 2.31 -2.68
N GLY A 194 -12.59 2.26 -1.40
CA GLY A 194 -11.70 1.22 -0.87
C GLY A 194 -12.22 -0.21 -0.97
N ARG A 195 -13.54 -0.39 -1.16
CA ARG A 195 -14.19 -1.69 -1.36
C ARG A 195 -14.59 -1.95 -2.81
N ALA A 196 -14.55 -0.91 -3.66
CA ALA A 196 -14.98 -0.97 -5.05
C ALA A 196 -13.82 -1.11 -6.05
N VAL A 197 -12.55 -1.02 -5.58
CA VAL A 197 -11.39 -1.30 -6.42
C VAL A 197 -11.38 -2.78 -6.80
N HIS A 198 -11.14 -3.10 -8.07
CA HIS A 198 -11.26 -4.46 -8.63
C HIS A 198 -10.45 -5.50 -7.82
N CYS A 199 -9.28 -5.14 -7.31
CA CYS A 199 -8.42 -6.03 -6.53
C CYS A 199 -8.93 -6.32 -5.10
N ASN A 200 -9.87 -5.52 -4.58
CA ASN A 200 -10.40 -5.62 -3.20
C ASN A 200 -11.88 -6.02 -3.15
N CYS A 201 -12.61 -5.88 -4.26
CA CYS A 201 -14.04 -6.16 -4.30
C CYS A 201 -14.31 -7.62 -3.94
N GLY A 202 -15.23 -7.86 -2.98
CA GLY A 202 -15.54 -9.21 -2.50
C GLY A 202 -14.47 -9.89 -1.64
N ARG A 203 -13.36 -9.20 -1.31
CA ARG A 203 -12.21 -9.74 -0.58
C ARG A 203 -12.02 -9.05 0.77
N PRO A 204 -12.81 -9.40 1.81
CA PRO A 204 -12.85 -8.67 3.07
C PRO A 204 -11.52 -8.65 3.82
N SER A 205 -10.69 -9.70 3.68
CA SER A 205 -9.32 -9.72 4.22
C SER A 205 -8.48 -8.55 3.72
N LEU A 206 -8.72 -8.09 2.48
CA LEU A 206 -7.98 -7.02 1.84
C LEU A 206 -8.56 -5.63 2.10
N TRP A 207 -9.72 -5.52 2.75
CA TRP A 207 -10.28 -4.20 3.12
C TRP A 207 -9.50 -3.53 4.24
N VAL A 208 -8.83 -4.33 5.07
CA VAL A 208 -7.98 -3.87 6.18
C VAL A 208 -6.52 -4.15 5.89
N PHE A 209 -6.21 -5.36 5.42
CA PHE A 209 -4.86 -5.79 5.09
C PHE A 209 -4.71 -5.83 3.58
N LEU A 210 -4.69 -4.64 3.00
CA LEU A 210 -4.38 -4.46 1.59
C LEU A 210 -3.07 -5.20 1.27
N PRO A 211 -2.91 -5.77 0.06
CA PRO A 211 -1.65 -6.42 -0.32
C PRO A 211 -0.47 -5.49 -0.03
N THR A 212 0.73 -5.97 0.25
CA THR A 212 1.94 -5.20 0.60
C THR A 212 3.13 -6.05 0.22
N ASP A 213 4.22 -5.38 -0.17
CA ASP A 213 5.45 -5.98 -0.68
C ASP A 213 5.38 -6.63 -2.07
#